data_AF-A0A9X4MCP6-F1
#
_entry.id   AF-A0A9X4MCP6-F1
#
_cell.length_a   1.000
_cell.length_b   1.000
_cell.length_c   1.000
_cell.angle_alpha   90.00
_cell.angle_beta   90.00
_cell.angle_gamma   90.00
#
_symmetry.space_group_name_H-M   'P 1'
#
loop_
_entity.id
_entity.type
_entity.pdbx_description
1 polymer ?
#
loop_
_entity_poly.entity_id
_entity_poly.type
_entity_poly.pdbx_seq_one_letter_code
_entity_poly.pdbx_strand_id
1 'polypeptide(L)'
;MRINISQAPPTDVVEGKKIYLRIIPILLALILGAILLALFLFAFGSSQETLLENIALALFVGPGLAFFFFAEKLHGYKALSAKQEKEMEEFRRQDPEIAAYCAKVSLLDRTLIKAEYDACKARAEKVKRP
;
A
#
# COMPACT_ATOMS: atom_id res chain seq x y z
N MET A 1 -5.15 3.21 0.91
CA MET A 1 -6.48 2.69 0.49
C MET A 1 -7.51 3.40 1.35
N ARG A 2 -8.62 3.91 0.81
CA ARG A 2 -9.67 4.54 1.65
C ARG A 2 -10.68 3.46 2.01
N ILE A 3 -10.75 3.10 3.29
CA ILE A 3 -11.74 2.16 3.81
C ILE A 3 -12.82 2.95 4.51
N ASN A 4 -14.07 2.70 4.13
CA ASN A 4 -15.23 3.26 4.80
C ASN A 4 -15.81 2.19 5.73
N ILE A 5 -15.71 2.42 7.04
CA ILE A 5 -16.13 1.44 8.05
C ILE A 5 -17.66 1.32 8.18
N SER A 6 -18.42 2.22 7.54
CA SER A 6 -19.89 2.09 7.41
C SER A 6 -20.29 1.14 6.27
N GLN A 7 -19.35 0.76 5.39
CA GLN A 7 -19.59 -0.18 4.29
C GLN A 7 -19.13 -1.60 4.65
N ALA A 8 -19.43 -2.55 3.77
CA ALA A 8 -18.94 -3.92 3.91
C ALA A 8 -17.40 -3.93 3.84
N PRO A 9 -16.74 -4.73 4.71
CA PRO A 9 -15.29 -4.88 4.64
C PRO A 9 -14.89 -5.50 3.30
N PRO A 10 -13.73 -5.12 2.74
CA PRO A 10 -13.23 -5.73 1.51
C PRO A 10 -13.01 -7.23 1.74
N THR A 11 -13.52 -8.05 0.83
CA THR A 11 -13.42 -9.52 0.89
C THR A 11 -12.09 -10.01 0.28
N ASP A 12 -11.62 -9.33 -0.76
CA ASP A 12 -10.48 -9.78 -1.60
C ASP A 12 -9.13 -9.20 -1.15
N VAL A 13 -8.94 -9.05 0.16
CA VAL A 13 -7.73 -8.45 0.75
C VAL A 13 -6.47 -9.24 0.40
N VAL A 14 -6.58 -10.57 0.39
CA VAL A 14 -5.49 -11.50 0.05
C VAL A 14 -5.15 -11.42 -1.44
N GLU A 15 -6.17 -11.35 -2.29
CA GLU A 15 -6.00 -11.30 -3.74
C GLU A 15 -5.42 -9.95 -4.19
N GLY A 16 -5.91 -8.85 -3.60
CA GLY A 16 -5.33 -7.52 -3.75
C GLY A 16 -3.84 -7.52 -3.39
N LYS A 17 -3.48 -8.05 -2.22
CA LYS A 17 -2.07 -8.18 -1.80
C LYS A 17 -1.22 -8.98 -2.81
N LYS A 18 -1.76 -10.07 -3.35
CA LYS A 18 -1.07 -10.93 -4.34
C LYS A 18 -0.81 -10.21 -5.66
N ILE A 19 -1.75 -9.40 -6.13
CA ILE A 19 -1.58 -8.57 -7.34
C ILE A 19 -0.42 -7.59 -7.14
N TYR A 20 -0.41 -6.85 -6.03
CA TYR A 20 0.67 -5.90 -5.75
C TYR A 20 2.03 -6.59 -5.59
N LEU A 21 2.08 -7.75 -4.92
CA LEU A 21 3.30 -8.56 -4.80
C LEU A 21 3.86 -9.05 -6.14
N ARG A 22 3.02 -9.22 -7.16
CA ARG A 22 3.46 -9.58 -8.53
C ARG A 22 3.94 -8.38 -9.33
N ILE A 23 3.32 -7.22 -9.16
CA ILE A 23 3.64 -6.01 -9.94
C ILE A 23 4.92 -5.33 -9.42
N ILE A 24 5.13 -5.31 -8.10
CA ILE A 24 6.30 -4.71 -7.46
C ILE A 24 7.65 -5.21 -8.01
N PRO A 25 7.91 -6.52 -8.16
CA PRO A 25 9.18 -6.99 -8.71
C PRO A 25 9.37 -6.63 -10.19
N ILE A 26 8.29 -6.54 -10.96
CA ILE A 26 8.35 -6.09 -12.37
C ILE A 26 8.79 -4.63 -12.42
N LEU A 27 8.19 -3.77 -11.59
CA LEU A 27 8.60 -2.37 -11.48
C LEU A 27 10.03 -2.23 -10.99
N LEU A 28 10.45 -3.04 -10.02
CA LEU A 28 11.82 -3.04 -9.52
C LEU A 28 12.82 -3.45 -10.62
N ALA A 29 12.47 -4.46 -11.43
CA ALA A 29 13.29 -4.90 -12.56
C ALA A 29 13.40 -3.80 -13.63
N LEU A 30 12.33 -3.04 -13.91
CA LEU A 30 12.38 -1.89 -14.81
C LEU A 30 13.30 -0.78 -14.27
N ILE A 31 13.20 -0.45 -12.99
CA ILE A 31 14.07 0.54 -12.33
C ILE A 31 15.53 0.09 -12.39
N LEU A 32 15.79 -1.18 -12.08
CA LEU A 32 17.14 -1.75 -12.15
C LEU A 32 17.70 -1.76 -13.58
N GLY A 33 16.84 -2.07 -14.56
CA GLY A 33 17.15 -1.99 -15.98
C GLY A 33 17.53 -0.57 -16.40
N ALA A 34 16.78 0.44 -15.95
CA ALA A 34 17.09 1.85 -16.22
C ALA A 34 18.46 2.25 -15.64
N ILE A 35 18.78 1.80 -14.41
CA ILE A 35 20.08 2.06 -13.77
C ILE A 35 21.22 1.42 -14.57
N LEU A 36 21.07 0.15 -14.97
CA LEU A 36 22.08 -0.55 -15.77
C LEU A 36 22.29 0.13 -17.14
N LEU A 37 21.22 0.63 -17.75
CA LEU A 37 21.27 1.33 -19.04
C LEU A 37 21.98 2.68 -18.90
N ALA A 38 21.72 3.42 -17.81
CA ALA A 38 22.45 4.65 -17.48
C ALA A 38 23.94 4.39 -17.22
N LEU A 39 24.29 3.32 -16.50
CA LEU A 39 25.69 2.93 -16.26
C LEU A 39 26.40 2.53 -17.57
N PHE A 40 25.70 1.82 -18.45
CA PHE A 40 26.24 1.45 -19.77
C PHE A 40 26.53 2.68 -20.63
N LEU A 41 25.59 3.63 -20.68
CA LEU A 41 25.76 4.92 -21.36
C LEU A 41 26.96 5.70 -20.84
N PHE A 42 27.07 5.80 -19.50
CA PHE A 42 28.17 6.49 -18.85
C PHE A 42 29.53 5.83 -19.15
N ALA A 43 29.60 4.50 -19.15
CA ALA A 43 30.84 3.77 -19.39
C ALA A 43 31.28 3.76 -20.86
N PHE A 44 30.35 3.73 -21.81
CA PHE A 44 30.64 3.57 -23.24
C PHE A 44 30.58 4.86 -24.07
N GLY A 45 30.20 6.01 -23.48
CA GLY A 45 30.27 7.32 -24.15
C GLY A 45 29.57 7.33 -25.50
N SER A 46 28.29 6.95 -25.53
CA SER A 46 27.53 6.85 -26.79
C SER A 46 27.10 8.22 -27.28
N SER A 47 27.26 8.52 -28.57
CA SER A 47 26.81 9.77 -29.22
C SER A 47 25.28 9.99 -29.28
N GLN A 48 24.49 9.10 -28.68
CA GLN A 48 23.03 9.21 -28.54
C GLN A 48 22.60 9.70 -27.15
N GLU A 49 23.46 10.45 -26.46
CA GLU A 49 23.31 10.88 -25.06
C GLU A 49 21.89 11.40 -24.77
N THR A 50 21.38 12.35 -25.55
CA THR A 50 20.14 13.06 -25.19
C THR A 50 18.87 12.20 -25.29
N LEU A 51 18.78 11.30 -26.27
CA LEU A 51 17.57 10.50 -26.49
C LEU A 51 17.55 9.31 -25.52
N LEU A 52 18.71 8.67 -25.32
CA LEU A 52 18.83 7.53 -24.43
C LEU A 52 18.79 7.93 -22.95
N GLU A 53 19.30 9.12 -22.58
CA GLU A 53 19.13 9.70 -21.24
C GLU A 53 17.66 9.99 -20.92
N ASN A 54 16.92 10.58 -21.86
CA ASN A 54 15.49 10.84 -21.67
C ASN A 54 14.68 9.55 -21.50
N ILE A 55 15.02 8.50 -22.25
CA ILE A 55 14.41 7.17 -22.09
C ILE A 55 14.77 6.56 -20.73
N ALA A 56 16.03 6.63 -20.32
CA ALA A 56 16.47 6.12 -19.01
C ALA A 56 15.78 6.87 -17.86
N LEU A 57 15.65 8.19 -17.96
CA LEU A 57 14.94 9.02 -16.99
C LEU A 57 13.45 8.64 -16.92
N ALA A 58 12.78 8.48 -18.07
CA ALA A 58 11.38 8.08 -18.12
C ALA A 58 11.16 6.67 -17.54
N LEU A 59 12.06 5.73 -17.85
CA LEU A 59 12.05 4.36 -17.30
C LEU A 59 12.40 4.30 -15.82
N PHE A 60 13.04 5.33 -15.26
CA PHE A 60 13.30 5.43 -13.84
C PHE A 60 12.14 6.09 -13.09
N VAL A 61 11.71 7.27 -13.54
CA VAL A 61 10.71 8.10 -12.85
C VAL A 61 9.32 7.48 -12.91
N GLY A 62 8.89 6.99 -14.08
CA GLY A 62 7.55 6.41 -14.24
C GLY A 62 7.35 5.16 -13.37
N PRO A 63 8.18 4.12 -13.55
CA PRO A 63 8.18 2.93 -12.70
C PRO A 63 8.48 3.21 -11.23
N GLY A 64 9.33 4.19 -10.90
CA GLY A 64 9.61 4.61 -9.53
C GLY A 64 8.37 5.18 -8.81
N LEU A 65 7.63 6.07 -9.47
CA LEU A 65 6.37 6.61 -8.95
C LEU A 65 5.31 5.52 -8.78
N ALA A 66 5.17 4.64 -9.78
CA ALA A 66 4.26 3.51 -9.70
C ALA A 66 4.66 2.57 -8.55
N PHE A 67 5.95 2.27 -8.39
CA PHE A 67 6.46 1.47 -7.29
C PHE A 67 6.10 2.07 -5.93
N PHE A 68 6.33 3.37 -5.73
CA PHE A 68 5.99 4.03 -4.47
C PHE A 68 4.50 3.94 -4.16
N PHE A 69 3.64 4.23 -5.15
CA PHE A 69 2.19 4.11 -5.02
C PHE A 69 1.75 2.69 -4.67
N PHE A 70 2.28 1.68 -5.35
CA PHE A 70 1.93 0.27 -5.10
C PHE A 70 2.50 -0.25 -3.78
N ALA A 71 3.70 0.17 -3.39
CA ALA A 71 4.32 -0.18 -2.12
C ALA A 71 3.54 0.43 -0.95
N GLU A 72 3.08 1.68 -1.07
CA GLU A 72 2.22 2.32 -0.06
C GLU A 72 0.89 1.58 0.07
N LYS A 73 0.27 1.20 -1.06
CA LYS A 73 -0.95 0.38 -1.05
C LYS A 73 -0.72 -0.96 -0.39
N LEU A 74 0.38 -1.66 -0.72
CA LEU A 74 0.77 -2.93 -0.10
C LEU A 74 0.96 -2.78 1.41
N HIS A 75 1.52 -1.66 1.87
CA HIS A 75 1.68 -1.37 3.29
C HIS A 75 0.33 -1.29 4.02
N GLY A 76 -0.74 -0.87 3.34
CA GLY A 76 -2.10 -0.87 3.88
C GLY A 76 -2.66 -2.28 4.12
N TYR A 77 -2.16 -3.30 3.42
CA TYR A 77 -2.54 -4.72 3.58
C TYR A 77 -1.73 -5.45 4.65
N LYS A 78 -0.80 -4.78 5.35
CA LYS A 78 -0.06 -5.41 6.45
C LYS A 78 -1.01 -5.77 7.59
N ALA A 79 -0.73 -6.90 8.23
CA ALA A 79 -1.38 -7.26 9.49
C ALA A 79 -1.08 -6.19 10.55
N LEU A 80 -2.00 -6.02 11.50
CA LEU A 80 -1.79 -5.14 12.63
C LEU A 80 -0.64 -5.68 13.51
N SER A 81 0.10 -4.76 14.12
CA SER A 81 0.98 -5.12 15.23
C SER A 81 0.19 -5.36 16.51
N ALA A 82 0.75 -6.12 17.45
CA ALA A 82 0.11 -6.40 18.75
C ALA A 82 -0.31 -5.13 19.52
N LYS A 83 0.41 -4.00 19.33
CA LYS A 83 0.01 -2.71 19.91
C LYS A 83 -1.28 -2.17 19.27
N GLN A 84 -1.38 -2.23 17.94
CA GLN A 84 -2.54 -1.76 17.20
C GLN A 84 -3.78 -2.65 17.44
N GLU A 85 -3.59 -3.95 17.64
CA GLU A 85 -4.67 -4.86 18.02
C GLU A 85 -5.28 -4.48 19.39
N LYS A 86 -4.44 -4.16 20.38
CA LYS A 86 -4.88 -3.67 21.69
C LYS A 86 -5.64 -2.36 21.58
N GLU A 87 -5.14 -1.40 20.81
CA GLU A 87 -5.85 -0.14 20.55
C GLU A 87 -7.19 -0.37 19.85
N MET A 88 -7.28 -1.37 18.95
CA MET A 88 -8.54 -1.75 18.32
C MET A 88 -9.56 -2.35 19.27
N GLU A 89 -9.14 -3.08 20.30
CA GLU A 89 -10.05 -3.51 21.36
C GLU A 89 -10.63 -2.31 22.13
N GLU A 90 -9.81 -1.29 22.38
CA GLU A 90 -10.26 -0.06 23.03
C GLU A 90 -11.27 0.70 22.15
N PHE A 91 -10.98 0.85 20.85
CA PHE A 91 -11.90 1.49 19.92
C PHE A 91 -13.22 0.72 19.77
N ARG A 92 -13.19 -0.62 19.80
CA ARG A 92 -14.42 -1.44 19.79
C ARG A 92 -15.30 -1.21 21.02
N ARG A 93 -14.71 -0.90 22.18
CA ARG A 93 -15.49 -0.56 23.40
C ARG A 93 -16.06 0.85 23.36
N GLN A 94 -15.39 1.77 22.65
CA GLN A 94 -15.77 3.18 22.58
C GLN A 94 -16.79 3.47 21.47
N ASP A 95 -16.78 2.72 20.36
CA ASP A 95 -17.68 2.95 19.21
C ASP A 95 -18.34 1.62 18.74
N PRO A 96 -19.68 1.48 18.88
CA PRO A 96 -20.39 0.27 18.47
C PRO A 96 -20.34 0.03 16.95
N GLU A 97 -20.15 1.06 16.10
CA GLU A 97 -19.97 0.85 14.66
C GLU A 97 -18.61 0.21 14.34
N ILE A 98 -17.56 0.56 15.09
CA ILE A 98 -16.25 -0.09 14.97
C ILE A 98 -16.37 -1.57 15.40
N ALA A 99 -17.10 -1.85 16.48
CA ALA A 99 -17.39 -3.22 16.90
C ALA A 99 -18.14 -4.02 15.82
N ALA A 100 -19.17 -3.43 15.23
CA ALA A 100 -19.93 -4.05 14.14
C ALA A 100 -19.07 -4.31 12.89
N TYR A 101 -18.17 -3.38 12.54
CA TYR A 101 -17.24 -3.56 11.43
C TYR A 101 -16.26 -4.70 11.70
N CYS A 102 -15.65 -4.75 12.89
CA CYS A 102 -14.75 -5.84 13.29
C CYS A 102 -15.46 -7.20 13.27
N ALA A 103 -16.72 -7.27 13.71
CA ALA A 103 -17.50 -8.50 13.65
C ALA A 103 -17.71 -8.97 12.20
N LYS A 104 -18.00 -8.06 11.27
CA LYS A 104 -18.09 -8.38 9.83
C LYS A 104 -16.75 -8.90 9.28
N VAL A 105 -15.63 -8.35 9.72
CA VAL A 105 -14.29 -8.83 9.32
C VAL A 105 -14.01 -10.23 9.88
N SER A 106 -14.41 -10.50 11.13
CA SER A 106 -14.29 -11.83 11.74
C SER A 106 -15.15 -12.90 11.05
N LEU A 107 -16.32 -12.52 10.51
CA LEU A 107 -17.15 -13.42 9.69
C LEU A 107 -16.48 -13.82 8.37
N LEU A 108 -15.52 -13.04 7.89
CA LEU A 108 -14.73 -13.33 6.70
C LEU A 108 -13.47 -14.18 6.99
N ASP A 109 -13.35 -14.69 8.23
CA ASP A 109 -12.23 -15.51 8.72
C ASP A 109 -10.85 -14.90 8.43
N ARG A 110 -10.76 -13.56 8.50
CA ARG A 110 -9.53 -12.81 8.27
C ARG A 110 -9.23 -11.85 9.39
N THR A 111 -7.95 -11.54 9.55
CA THR A 111 -7.50 -10.48 10.44
C THR A 111 -7.74 -9.10 9.83
N LEU A 112 -7.86 -8.10 10.70
CA LEU A 112 -7.88 -6.71 10.30
C LEU A 112 -6.55 -6.34 9.63
N ILE A 113 -6.59 -5.43 8.67
CA ILE A 113 -5.40 -4.87 8.04
C ILE A 113 -5.12 -3.45 8.53
N LYS A 114 -3.89 -2.98 8.34
CA LYS A 114 -3.46 -1.63 8.74
C LYS A 114 -4.39 -0.54 8.18
N ALA A 115 -4.85 -0.65 6.94
CA ALA A 115 -5.78 0.32 6.35
C ALA A 115 -7.14 0.38 7.07
N GLU A 116 -7.60 -0.72 7.65
CA GLU A 116 -8.84 -0.77 8.44
C GLU A 116 -8.62 -0.14 9.81
N TYR A 117 -7.49 -0.44 10.45
CA TYR A 117 -7.07 0.21 11.68
C TYR A 117 -7.01 1.73 11.52
N ASP A 118 -6.38 2.23 10.46
CA ASP A 118 -6.25 3.68 10.22
C ASP A 118 -7.63 4.34 10.02
N ALA A 119 -8.57 3.64 9.37
CA ALA A 119 -9.94 4.11 9.19
C ALA A 119 -10.75 4.13 10.50
N CYS A 120 -10.64 3.07 11.31
CA CYS A 120 -11.25 3.00 12.63
C CYS A 120 -10.70 4.07 13.57
N LYS A 121 -9.39 4.27 13.58
CA LYS A 121 -8.72 5.33 14.36
C LYS A 121 -9.21 6.71 13.94
N ALA A 122 -9.26 7.00 12.64
CA ALA A 122 -9.75 8.28 12.14
C ALA A 122 -11.21 8.57 12.54
N ARG A 123 -12.04 7.53 12.66
CA ARG A 123 -13.40 7.69 13.21
C ARG A 123 -13.41 7.89 14.71
N ALA A 124 -12.67 7.09 15.48
CA ALA A 124 -12.58 7.24 16.92
C ALA A 124 -12.10 8.65 17.30
N GLU A 125 -11.17 9.23 16.53
CA GLU A 125 -10.72 10.62 16.69
C GLU A 125 -11.82 11.64 16.35
N LYS A 126 -12.64 11.38 15.32
CA LYS A 126 -13.79 12.24 14.98
C LYS A 126 -14.87 12.21 16.05
N VAL A 127 -15.18 11.04 16.63
CA VAL A 127 -16.17 10.92 17.71
C VAL A 127 -15.68 11.60 19.00
N LYS A 128 -14.36 11.68 19.22
CA LYS A 128 -13.75 12.37 20.36
C LYS A 128 -13.70 13.90 20.24
N ARG A 129 -13.88 14.48 19.05
CA ARG A 129 -14.03 15.93 18.90
C ARG A 129 -15.52 16.28 18.82
N PRO A 130 -16.09 16.97 19.84
CA PRO A 130 -17.45 17.49 19.77
C PRO A 130 -17.60 18.56 18.68
#